data_AF-A0A0D0BLD7-F1
#
_entry.id   AF-A0A0D0BLD7-F1
#
_cell.length_a   1.000
_cell.length_b   1.000
_cell.length_c   1.000
_cell.angle_alpha   90.00
_cell.angle_beta   90.00
_cell.angle_gamma   90.00
#
_symmetry.space_group_name_H-M   'P 1'
#
loop_
_entity.id
_entity.type
_entity.pdbx_description
1 polymer ?
#
loop_
_entity_poly.entity_id
_entity_poly.type
_entity_poly.pdbx_seq_one_letter_code
_entity_poly.pdbx_strand_id
1 'polypeptide(L)'
;WQLIILDTALGIGLGRLRLSNMSDLDLELSIMCNDEYWETPNPDDAFKKPENTLSKLAYWAHHIKLIGILGFTQYSIVSLPIPSRHLDPWGPTTLSAAEWNQKAVFELDSALNKWLNALPDFLKYSPHQKENVFAHQSAMLYAVFYWVQIQGLFISKVYNYCLSTCLFHWPFISQPGQKSILMFPSLAICANTACSCVHLLHDHHQRSKIQFPHLMPLPFVCAIFLSTNLWHGMQLKMPLNATREMNDIQKCLDILALYEDRYAEFC
;
A
#
# COMPACT_ATOMS: atom_id res chain seq x y z
N TRP A 1 14.16 -11.70 -0.76
CA TRP A 1 13.30 -10.54 -0.38
C TRP A 1 12.93 -9.62 -1.56
N GLN A 2 13.88 -9.01 -2.28
CA GLN A 2 13.55 -8.10 -3.41
C GLN A 2 12.59 -8.71 -4.45
N LEU A 3 12.86 -9.94 -4.90
CA LEU A 3 12.00 -10.65 -5.86
C LEU A 3 10.57 -10.84 -5.35
N ILE A 4 10.38 -11.11 -4.05
CA ILE A 4 9.06 -11.26 -3.43
C ILE A 4 8.30 -9.94 -3.45
N ILE A 5 9.01 -8.84 -3.20
CA ILE A 5 8.42 -7.50 -3.22
C ILE A 5 7.96 -7.15 -4.63
N LEU A 6 8.79 -7.42 -5.64
CA LEU A 6 8.43 -7.23 -7.04
C LEU A 6 7.25 -8.11 -7.46
N ASP A 7 7.26 -9.41 -7.15
CA ASP A 7 6.15 -10.32 -7.46
C ASP A 7 4.84 -9.88 -6.79
N THR A 8 4.91 -9.48 -5.52
CA THR A 8 3.73 -8.97 -4.79
C THR A 8 3.23 -7.67 -5.38
N ALA A 9 4.11 -6.71 -5.67
CA ALA A 9 3.72 -5.40 -6.19
C ALA A 9 3.18 -5.47 -7.62
N LEU A 10 3.84 -6.22 -8.49
CA LEU A 10 3.37 -6.44 -9.87
C LEU A 10 2.09 -7.28 -9.89
N GLY A 11 2.00 -8.31 -9.05
CA GLY A 11 0.78 -9.11 -8.90
C GLY A 11 -0.42 -8.23 -8.56
N ILE A 12 -0.29 -7.37 -7.54
CA ILE A 12 -1.36 -6.46 -7.12
C ILE A 12 -1.67 -5.43 -8.19
N GLY A 13 -0.64 -4.79 -8.76
CA GLY A 13 -0.82 -3.79 -9.81
C GLY A 13 -1.52 -4.34 -11.05
N LEU A 14 -1.29 -5.61 -11.40
CA LEU A 14 -1.90 -6.28 -12.54
C LEU A 14 -3.19 -7.05 -12.19
N GLY A 15 -3.62 -7.04 -10.93
CA GLY A 15 -4.76 -7.83 -10.45
C GLY A 15 -4.55 -9.35 -10.52
N ARG A 16 -3.30 -9.82 -10.57
CA ARG A 16 -2.92 -11.23 -10.64
C ARG A 16 -2.60 -11.76 -9.25
N LEU A 17 -2.88 -13.04 -9.02
CA LEU A 17 -2.34 -13.75 -7.87
C LEU A 17 -0.81 -13.75 -7.95
N ARG A 18 -0.19 -13.42 -6.82
CA ARG A 18 1.26 -13.57 -6.61
C ARG A 18 1.67 -15.03 -6.73
N LEU A 19 2.86 -15.28 -7.25
CA LEU A 19 3.40 -16.63 -7.39
C LEU A 19 4.11 -17.10 -6.12
N SER A 20 4.73 -16.18 -5.40
CA SER A 20 5.56 -16.48 -4.23
C SER A 20 4.87 -16.04 -2.94
N ASN A 21 4.57 -16.98 -2.04
CA ASN A 21 4.11 -16.66 -0.70
C ASN A 21 5.31 -16.48 0.25
N MET A 22 5.25 -15.51 1.17
CA MET A 22 6.32 -15.31 2.16
C MET A 22 6.38 -16.47 3.16
N SER A 23 5.26 -17.12 3.47
CA SER A 23 5.22 -18.25 4.40
C SER A 23 5.87 -19.51 3.85
N ASP A 24 5.97 -19.63 2.53
CA ASP A 24 6.46 -20.84 1.86
C ASP A 24 7.98 -20.80 1.67
N LEU A 25 8.60 -19.69 2.06
CA LEU A 25 10.03 -19.44 1.95
C LEU A 25 10.66 -19.49 3.33
N ASP A 26 11.56 -20.43 3.55
CA ASP A 26 12.39 -20.53 4.76
C ASP A 26 13.53 -19.49 4.68
N LEU A 27 13.15 -18.22 4.74
CA LEU A 27 14.06 -17.08 4.67
C LEU A 27 13.95 -16.27 5.97
N GLU A 28 15.05 -16.19 6.71
CA GLU A 28 15.14 -15.25 7.81
C GLU A 28 15.25 -13.80 7.29
N LEU A 29 14.79 -12.84 8.11
CA LEU A 29 15.04 -11.43 7.85
C LEU A 29 16.54 -11.17 7.95
N SER A 30 17.05 -10.32 7.05
CA SER A 30 18.45 -9.93 7.06
C SER A 30 18.87 -9.42 8.44
N ILE A 31 20.07 -9.82 8.88
CA ILE A 31 20.67 -9.33 10.11
C ILE A 31 20.65 -7.80 10.06
N MET A 32 20.23 -7.17 11.16
CA MET A 32 20.05 -5.71 11.28
C MET A 32 21.39 -4.96 11.41
N CYS A 33 22.44 -5.44 10.72
CA CYS A 33 23.78 -4.90 10.75
C CYS A 33 24.10 -4.23 9.43
N ASN A 34 24.50 -2.95 9.47
CA ASN A 34 24.87 -2.22 8.25
C ASN A 34 26.07 -2.92 7.58
N ASP A 35 26.14 -2.78 6.26
CA ASP A 35 27.24 -3.25 5.40
C ASP A 35 28.63 -2.79 5.89
N GLU A 36 28.70 -1.59 6.47
CA GLU A 36 29.90 -1.03 7.12
C GLU A 36 30.52 -1.94 8.21
N TYR A 37 29.78 -2.92 8.72
CA TYR A 37 30.22 -3.85 9.78
C TYR A 37 30.22 -5.32 9.32
N TRP A 38 30.12 -5.58 8.02
CA TRP A 38 30.16 -6.95 7.49
C TRP A 38 31.59 -7.45 7.34
N GLU A 39 32.50 -6.56 6.92
CA GLU A 39 33.91 -6.86 6.71
C GLU A 39 34.74 -6.16 7.78
N THR A 40 35.13 -6.91 8.81
CA THR A 40 35.96 -6.43 9.91
C THR A 40 37.31 -7.16 9.93
N PRO A 41 38.41 -6.50 10.33
CA PRO A 41 39.72 -7.16 10.47
C PRO A 41 39.70 -8.34 11.45
N ASN A 42 38.82 -8.28 12.45
CA ASN A 42 38.54 -9.36 13.38
C ASN A 42 37.25 -10.09 12.95
N PRO A 43 37.30 -11.38 12.60
CA PRO A 43 36.11 -12.16 12.22
C PRO A 43 35.04 -12.22 13.31
N ASP A 44 35.42 -12.13 14.58
CA ASP A 44 34.47 -12.17 15.71
C ASP A 44 33.62 -10.90 15.81
N ASP A 45 34.04 -9.80 15.19
CA ASP A 45 33.31 -8.53 15.18
C ASP A 45 32.41 -8.37 13.94
N ALA A 46 32.48 -9.32 13.00
CA ALA A 46 31.69 -9.30 11.78
C ALA A 46 30.19 -9.45 12.12
N PHE A 47 29.35 -8.69 11.42
CA PHE A 47 27.89 -8.66 11.60
C PHE A 47 27.42 -8.22 13.00
N LYS A 48 28.32 -7.70 13.85
CA LYS A 48 27.94 -7.11 15.14
C LYS A 48 27.76 -5.61 15.01
N LYS A 49 26.54 -5.17 15.31
CA LYS A 49 26.19 -3.76 15.32
C LYS A 49 26.62 -3.15 16.67
N PRO A 50 27.29 -1.98 16.69
CA PRO A 50 27.57 -1.26 17.93
C PRO A 50 26.27 -0.84 18.64
N GLU A 51 26.25 -0.89 19.98
CA GLU A 51 25.04 -0.70 20.80
C GLU A 51 24.28 0.62 20.55
N ASN A 52 24.97 1.65 20.03
CA ASN A 52 24.41 2.99 19.80
C ASN A 52 24.28 3.41 18.33
N THR A 53 24.58 2.53 17.36
CA THR A 53 24.45 2.90 15.95
C THR A 53 22.99 2.75 15.50
N LEU A 54 22.48 3.60 14.60
CA LEU A 54 21.20 3.36 13.94
C LEU A 54 21.40 2.47 12.71
N SER A 55 20.53 1.47 12.54
CA SER A 55 20.65 0.55 11.40
C SER A 55 19.82 1.07 10.22
N LYS A 56 20.46 1.31 9.07
CA LYS A 56 19.78 1.66 7.82
C LYS A 56 18.92 0.49 7.32
N LEU A 57 19.25 -0.75 7.72
CA LEU A 57 18.46 -1.95 7.40
C LEU A 57 17.16 -2.07 8.20
N ALA A 58 16.98 -1.30 9.26
CA ALA A 58 15.71 -1.28 10.00
C ALA A 58 14.54 -0.89 9.08
N TYR A 59 14.77 0.03 8.14
CA TYR A 59 13.84 0.35 7.06
C TYR A 59 13.47 -0.90 6.26
N TRP A 60 14.46 -1.66 5.81
CA TRP A 60 14.27 -2.79 4.93
C TRP A 60 13.40 -3.88 5.56
N ALA A 61 13.65 -4.20 6.82
CA ALA A 61 12.83 -5.16 7.56
C ALA A 61 11.38 -4.70 7.73
N HIS A 62 11.14 -3.42 8.01
CA HIS A 62 9.78 -2.89 8.14
C HIS A 62 9.06 -2.81 6.80
N HIS A 63 9.79 -2.54 5.71
CA HIS A 63 9.26 -2.58 4.36
C HIS A 63 8.82 -4.01 3.98
N ILE A 64 9.65 -5.03 4.23
CA ILE A 64 9.27 -6.44 4.02
C ILE A 64 8.00 -6.80 4.81
N LYS A 65 7.91 -6.38 6.08
CA LYS A 65 6.71 -6.62 6.91
C LYS A 65 5.45 -6.00 6.30
N LEU A 66 5.51 -4.77 5.78
CA LEU A 66 4.36 -4.14 5.07
C LEU A 66 3.93 -4.95 3.85
N ILE A 67 4.89 -5.38 3.03
CA ILE A 67 4.60 -6.19 1.85
C ILE A 67 4.01 -7.55 2.24
N GLY A 68 4.42 -8.11 3.39
CA GLY A 68 3.82 -9.32 3.96
C GLY A 68 2.35 -9.12 4.31
N ILE A 69 2.00 -8.02 4.99
CA ILE A 69 0.62 -7.65 5.33
C ILE A 69 -0.23 -7.52 4.06
N LEU A 70 0.28 -6.78 3.08
CA LEU A 70 -0.40 -6.58 1.80
C LEU A 70 -0.63 -7.90 1.07
N GLY A 71 0.41 -8.74 1.04
CA GLY A 71 0.37 -10.03 0.38
C GLY A 71 -0.60 -11.02 1.05
N PHE A 72 -0.70 -11.01 2.38
CA PHE A 72 -1.71 -11.78 3.12
C PHE A 72 -3.12 -11.29 2.82
N THR A 73 -3.30 -9.97 2.74
CA THR A 73 -4.58 -9.34 2.42
C THR A 73 -5.05 -9.72 1.02
N GLN A 74 -4.15 -9.69 0.04
CA GLN A 74 -4.44 -10.12 -1.33
C GLN A 74 -4.82 -11.61 -1.38
N TYR A 75 -4.03 -12.49 -0.75
CA TYR A 75 -4.30 -13.94 -0.74
C TYR A 75 -5.65 -14.24 -0.11
N SER A 76 -5.93 -13.63 1.04
CA SER A 76 -7.18 -13.86 1.76
C SER A 76 -8.36 -13.50 0.86
N ILE A 77 -8.33 -12.34 0.19
CA ILE A 77 -9.49 -11.82 -0.56
C ILE A 77 -9.65 -12.47 -1.94
N VAL A 78 -8.55 -12.74 -2.65
CA VAL A 78 -8.61 -13.24 -4.05
C VAL A 78 -8.82 -14.76 -4.14
N SER A 79 -8.44 -15.54 -3.12
CA SER A 79 -8.54 -17.01 -3.14
C SER A 79 -9.95 -17.56 -2.86
N LEU A 80 -10.96 -16.69 -2.79
CA LEU A 80 -12.34 -17.03 -2.40
C LEU A 80 -13.18 -17.89 -3.39
N PRO A 81 -12.87 -18.10 -4.69
CA PRO A 81 -13.78 -18.90 -5.50
C PRO A 81 -13.59 -20.41 -5.33
N ILE A 82 -12.66 -20.89 -4.48
CA ILE A 82 -12.41 -22.33 -4.36
C ILE A 82 -13.33 -22.91 -3.27
N PRO A 83 -14.23 -23.86 -3.59
CA PRO A 83 -15.10 -24.52 -2.59
C PRO A 83 -14.34 -25.42 -1.61
N SER A 84 -13.01 -25.38 -1.60
CA SER A 84 -12.17 -26.16 -0.70
C SER A 84 -12.05 -25.44 0.65
N ARG A 85 -13.00 -25.71 1.54
CA ARG A 85 -13.04 -25.39 2.98
C ARG A 85 -11.82 -25.86 3.81
N HIS A 86 -10.72 -26.26 3.16
CA HIS A 86 -9.55 -26.90 3.76
C HIS A 86 -8.29 -26.01 3.79
N LEU A 87 -8.31 -24.84 3.15
CA LEU A 87 -7.18 -23.89 3.10
C LEU A 87 -7.56 -22.49 3.60
N ASP A 88 -8.64 -22.40 4.40
CA ASP A 88 -9.01 -21.15 5.06
C ASP A 88 -7.91 -20.76 6.06
N PRO A 89 -7.28 -19.57 5.94
CA PRO A 89 -6.34 -19.05 6.94
C PRO A 89 -6.96 -18.90 8.33
N TRP A 90 -8.29 -18.97 8.40
CA TRP A 90 -9.11 -18.76 9.60
C TRP A 90 -9.93 -20.01 9.98
N GLY A 91 -9.69 -21.15 9.33
CA GLY A 91 -10.45 -22.39 9.52
C GLY A 91 -11.82 -22.42 8.81
N PRO A 92 -12.52 -23.57 8.83
CA PRO A 92 -13.78 -23.76 8.13
C PRO A 92 -14.84 -22.81 8.70
N THR A 93 -15.11 -21.72 7.97
CA THR A 93 -15.97 -20.64 8.46
C THR A 93 -17.34 -20.66 7.78
N THR A 94 -18.40 -20.47 8.57
CA THR A 94 -19.79 -20.33 8.10
C THR A 94 -20.13 -18.89 7.71
N LEU A 95 -19.12 -18.03 7.52
CA LEU A 95 -19.31 -16.60 7.28
C LEU A 95 -19.84 -16.35 5.86
N SER A 96 -20.76 -15.40 5.73
CA SER A 96 -21.12 -14.85 4.43
C SER A 96 -19.94 -14.07 3.82
N ALA A 97 -19.96 -13.87 2.49
CA ALA A 97 -18.91 -13.10 1.80
C ALA A 97 -18.77 -11.66 2.35
N ALA A 98 -19.86 -11.05 2.79
CA ALA A 98 -19.86 -9.71 3.37
C ALA A 98 -19.19 -9.67 4.77
N GLU A 99 -19.49 -10.63 5.64
CA GLU A 99 -18.86 -10.74 6.97
C GLU A 99 -17.37 -11.08 6.84
N TRP A 100 -17.03 -11.92 5.87
CA TRP A 100 -15.66 -12.29 5.58
C TRP A 100 -14.84 -11.06 5.12
N ASN A 101 -15.40 -10.22 4.24
CA ASN A 101 -14.78 -8.95 3.85
C ASN A 101 -14.57 -7.99 5.01
N GLN A 102 -15.58 -7.84 5.86
CA GLN A 102 -15.48 -6.98 7.05
C GLN A 102 -14.36 -7.47 7.97
N LYS A 103 -14.26 -8.79 8.17
CA LYS A 103 -13.17 -9.40 8.92
C LYS A 103 -11.82 -9.14 8.26
N ALA A 104 -11.69 -9.33 6.95
CA ALA A 104 -10.43 -9.07 6.22
C ALA A 104 -9.98 -7.61 6.35
N VAL A 105 -10.92 -6.64 6.25
CA VAL A 105 -10.63 -5.21 6.45
C VAL A 105 -10.20 -4.92 7.89
N PHE A 106 -10.89 -5.50 8.88
CA PHE A 106 -10.53 -5.35 10.29
C PHE A 106 -9.13 -5.89 10.61
N GLU A 107 -8.80 -7.07 10.08
CA GLU A 107 -7.49 -7.70 10.29
C GLU A 107 -6.37 -6.92 9.60
N LEU A 108 -6.64 -6.39 8.40
CA LEU A 108 -5.73 -5.47 7.72
C LEU A 108 -5.45 -4.23 8.57
N ASP A 109 -6.49 -3.56 9.07
CA ASP A 109 -6.35 -2.36 9.90
C ASP A 109 -5.59 -2.67 11.21
N SER A 110 -5.91 -3.80 11.85
CA SER A 110 -5.19 -4.28 13.04
C SER A 110 -3.70 -4.52 12.75
N ALA A 111 -3.38 -5.17 11.64
CA ALA A 111 -2.00 -5.46 11.24
C ALA A 111 -1.21 -4.18 10.92
N LEU A 112 -1.82 -3.24 10.21
CA LEU A 112 -1.23 -1.92 9.90
C LEU A 112 -0.97 -1.11 11.17
N ASN A 113 -1.91 -1.08 12.11
CA ASN A 113 -1.74 -0.40 13.39
C ASN A 113 -0.64 -1.04 14.26
N LYS A 114 -0.59 -2.38 14.30
CA LYS A 114 0.50 -3.10 14.99
C LYS A 114 1.86 -2.78 14.37
N TRP A 115 1.94 -2.74 13.03
CA TRP A 115 3.16 -2.35 12.34
C TRP A 115 3.59 -0.92 12.67
N LEU A 116 2.64 0.03 12.68
CA LEU A 116 2.90 1.43 13.02
C LEU A 116 3.45 1.59 14.44
N ASN A 117 2.88 0.85 15.40
CA ASN A 117 3.33 0.85 16.80
C ASN A 117 4.71 0.19 16.99
N ALA A 118 5.09 -0.73 16.10
CA ALA A 118 6.39 -1.40 16.13
C ALA A 118 7.52 -0.59 15.48
N LEU A 119 7.21 0.52 14.79
CA LEU A 119 8.22 1.35 14.15
C LEU A 119 9.14 2.00 15.19
N PRO A 120 10.47 1.91 15.00
CA PRO A 120 11.42 2.68 15.79
C PRO A 120 11.22 4.19 15.64
N ASP A 121 11.48 4.95 16.70
CA ASP A 121 11.25 6.40 16.70
C ASP A 121 12.00 7.15 15.60
N PHE A 122 13.21 6.71 15.25
CA PHE A 122 14.01 7.30 14.17
C PHE A 122 13.44 7.05 12.76
N LEU A 123 12.50 6.12 12.60
CA LEU A 123 11.78 5.81 11.36
C LEU A 123 10.32 6.31 11.35
N LYS A 124 9.88 6.99 12.42
CA LYS A 124 8.57 7.65 12.42
C LYS A 124 8.64 8.90 11.55
N TYR A 125 7.65 9.08 10.68
CA TYR A 125 7.59 10.23 9.81
C TYR A 125 7.36 11.50 10.64
N SER A 126 8.22 12.51 10.45
CA SER A 126 8.05 13.83 11.04
C SER A 126 8.23 14.92 9.98
N PRO A 127 7.23 15.80 9.78
CA PRO A 127 7.28 16.86 8.78
C PRO A 127 8.30 17.95 9.11
N HIS A 128 8.93 17.95 10.29
CA HIS A 128 9.96 18.92 10.67
C HIS A 128 11.36 18.32 10.74
N GLN A 129 11.52 17.04 10.38
CA GLN A 129 12.84 16.38 10.41
C GLN A 129 13.76 16.95 9.32
N LYS A 130 15.02 17.20 9.69
CA LYS A 130 16.07 17.60 8.73
C LYS A 130 16.26 16.49 7.71
N GLU A 131 16.48 16.86 6.44
CA GLU A 131 16.74 15.91 5.37
C GLU A 131 17.96 15.05 5.72
N ASN A 132 17.73 13.75 5.82
CA ASN A 132 18.74 12.72 6.02
C ASN A 132 18.19 11.38 5.49
N VAL A 133 19.02 10.33 5.53
CA VAL A 133 18.64 8.99 5.06
C VAL A 133 17.41 8.45 5.80
N PHE A 134 17.27 8.71 7.10
CA PHE A 134 16.15 8.22 7.90
C PHE A 134 14.84 8.95 7.59
N ALA A 135 14.85 10.27 7.41
CA ALA A 135 13.69 11.03 6.97
C ALA A 135 13.17 10.53 5.62
N HIS A 136 14.10 10.19 4.73
CA HIS A 136 13.79 9.57 3.45
C HIS A 136 13.16 8.18 3.61
N GLN A 137 13.79 7.30 4.40
CA GLN A 137 13.28 5.97 4.71
C GLN A 137 11.88 6.01 5.37
N SER A 138 11.65 6.94 6.31
CA SER A 138 10.34 7.17 6.94
C SER A 138 9.28 7.52 5.90
N ALA A 139 9.56 8.47 5.00
CA ALA A 139 8.61 8.85 3.95
C ALA A 139 8.27 7.65 3.05
N MET A 140 9.25 6.83 2.68
CA MET A 140 9.01 5.61 1.89
C MET A 140 8.14 4.59 2.62
N LEU A 141 8.40 4.35 3.91
CA LEU A 141 7.58 3.41 4.70
C LEU A 141 6.13 3.86 4.80
N TYR A 142 5.90 5.16 5.03
CA TYR A 142 4.54 5.70 5.11
C TYR A 142 3.84 5.73 3.75
N ALA A 143 4.56 6.00 2.66
CA ALA A 143 4.01 5.89 1.30
C ALA A 143 3.52 4.44 1.02
N VAL A 144 4.35 3.44 1.36
CA VAL A 144 3.97 2.03 1.23
C VAL A 144 2.82 1.69 2.17
N PHE A 145 2.81 2.18 3.41
CA PHE A 145 1.70 1.99 4.35
C PHE A 145 0.36 2.47 3.76
N TYR A 146 0.32 3.69 3.21
CA TYR A 146 -0.89 4.22 2.57
C TYR A 146 -1.28 3.42 1.34
N TRP A 147 -0.30 2.97 0.55
CA TRP A 147 -0.55 2.08 -0.58
C TRP A 147 -1.19 0.76 -0.15
N VAL A 148 -0.67 0.11 0.91
CA VAL A 148 -1.24 -1.13 1.47
C VAL A 148 -2.69 -0.91 1.91
N GLN A 149 -2.96 0.21 2.59
CA GLN A 149 -4.29 0.57 3.06
C GLN A 149 -5.28 0.77 1.89
N ILE A 150 -4.89 1.54 0.88
CA ILE A 150 -5.74 1.78 -0.31
C ILE A 150 -6.00 0.47 -1.06
N GLN A 151 -4.97 -0.33 -1.32
CA GLN A 151 -5.10 -1.58 -2.06
C GLN A 151 -5.95 -2.61 -1.31
N GLY A 152 -5.71 -2.80 -0.01
CA GLY A 152 -6.46 -3.77 0.79
C GLY A 152 -7.96 -3.44 0.87
N LEU A 153 -8.30 -2.15 1.02
CA LEU A 153 -9.69 -1.68 1.02
C LEU A 153 -10.36 -1.82 -0.37
N PHE A 154 -9.62 -1.58 -1.44
CA PHE A 154 -10.10 -1.71 -2.82
C PHE A 154 -10.36 -3.17 -3.20
N ILE A 155 -9.38 -4.05 -2.97
CA ILE A 155 -9.46 -5.47 -3.30
C ILE A 155 -10.66 -6.12 -2.59
N SER A 156 -10.90 -5.77 -1.31
CA SER A 156 -12.04 -6.26 -0.52
C SER A 156 -13.40 -6.03 -1.20
N LYS A 157 -13.57 -4.88 -1.86
CA LYS A 157 -14.88 -4.48 -2.42
C LYS A 157 -15.04 -4.72 -3.92
N VAL A 158 -13.98 -4.53 -4.69
CA VAL A 158 -14.00 -4.75 -6.15
C VAL A 158 -14.14 -6.22 -6.47
N TYR A 159 -13.47 -7.10 -5.71
CA TYR A 159 -13.57 -8.53 -5.95
C TYR A 159 -14.98 -9.05 -5.68
N ASN A 160 -15.67 -8.55 -4.65
CA ASN A 160 -17.07 -8.92 -4.40
C ASN A 160 -18.05 -8.34 -5.43
N TYR A 161 -17.82 -7.11 -5.91
CA TYR A 161 -18.64 -6.54 -6.98
C TYR A 161 -18.43 -7.27 -8.30
N CYS A 162 -17.18 -7.63 -8.66
CA CYS A 162 -16.95 -8.40 -9.88
C CYS A 162 -17.39 -9.87 -9.72
N LEU A 163 -17.25 -10.54 -8.58
CA LEU A 163 -17.80 -11.90 -8.44
C LEU A 163 -19.34 -11.91 -8.52
N SER A 164 -19.99 -10.86 -8.02
CA SER A 164 -21.44 -10.65 -8.10
C SER A 164 -21.93 -10.29 -9.51
N THR A 165 -21.12 -9.61 -10.32
CA THR A 165 -21.58 -8.96 -11.58
C THR A 165 -20.86 -9.46 -12.84
N CYS A 166 -19.73 -10.17 -12.71
CA CYS A 166 -18.92 -10.66 -13.84
C CYS A 166 -19.42 -11.99 -14.41
N LEU A 167 -20.42 -12.65 -13.82
CA LEU A 167 -21.12 -13.77 -14.49
C LEU A 167 -22.23 -13.30 -15.45
N PHE A 168 -22.74 -12.07 -15.31
CA PHE A 168 -23.73 -11.53 -16.24
C PHE A 168 -23.60 -10.01 -16.32
N HIS A 169 -23.01 -9.53 -17.41
CA HIS A 169 -23.08 -8.14 -17.89
C HIS A 169 -22.45 -7.08 -16.99
N TRP A 170 -21.25 -6.61 -17.37
CA TRP A 170 -20.61 -5.39 -16.87
C TRP A 170 -21.46 -4.14 -17.17
N PRO A 171 -22.11 -3.49 -16.20
CA PRO A 171 -22.70 -2.18 -16.39
C PRO A 171 -21.76 -1.19 -15.69
N PHE A 172 -20.86 -0.57 -16.44
CA PHE A 172 -20.02 0.53 -15.94
C PHE A 172 -20.84 1.80 -15.55
N ILE A 173 -22.16 1.66 -15.42
CA ILE A 173 -23.13 2.71 -15.17
C ILE A 173 -24.17 2.09 -14.23
N SER A 174 -24.15 2.50 -12.97
CA SER A 174 -25.23 2.17 -12.02
C SER A 174 -26.57 2.55 -12.65
N GLN A 175 -27.51 1.60 -12.72
CA GLN A 175 -28.87 1.92 -13.15
C GLN A 175 -29.46 3.01 -12.22
N PRO A 176 -30.16 4.03 -12.76
CA PRO A 176 -30.78 5.06 -11.94
C PRO A 176 -31.83 4.42 -11.03
N GLY A 177 -31.54 4.32 -9.73
CA GLY A 177 -32.48 3.82 -8.72
C GLY A 177 -31.91 2.79 -7.74
N GLN A 178 -30.78 2.16 -8.04
CA GLN A 178 -30.14 1.24 -7.10
C GLN A 178 -29.17 2.02 -6.20
N LYS A 179 -29.59 2.31 -4.96
CA LYS A 179 -28.72 2.94 -3.96
C LYS A 179 -27.57 1.98 -3.66
N SER A 180 -26.39 2.22 -4.23
CA SER A 180 -25.16 1.47 -3.91
C SER A 180 -24.66 1.85 -2.51
N ILE A 181 -25.39 1.46 -1.48
CA ILE A 181 -25.17 1.83 -0.08
C ILE A 181 -23.80 1.35 0.43
N LEU A 182 -23.18 0.36 -0.23
CA LEU A 182 -21.94 -0.26 0.21
C LEU A 182 -20.63 0.35 -0.36
N MET A 183 -20.67 1.20 -1.39
CA MET A 183 -19.44 1.83 -1.93
C MET A 183 -18.99 3.08 -1.15
N PHE A 184 -19.89 3.68 -0.38
CA PHE A 184 -19.70 5.01 0.20
C PHE A 184 -18.59 5.11 1.27
N PRO A 185 -18.57 4.27 2.32
CA PRO A 185 -17.63 4.46 3.42
C PRO A 185 -16.19 4.17 3.00
N SER A 186 -15.99 3.15 2.17
CA SER A 186 -14.64 2.74 1.72
C SER A 186 -14.03 3.71 0.73
N LEU A 187 -14.83 4.27 -0.19
CA LEU A 187 -14.34 5.25 -1.15
C LEU A 187 -13.90 6.51 -0.42
N ALA A 188 -14.69 6.99 0.54
CA ALA A 188 -14.33 8.15 1.37
C ALA A 188 -13.06 7.90 2.21
N ILE A 189 -12.91 6.70 2.81
CA ILE A 189 -11.71 6.33 3.54
C ILE A 189 -10.49 6.27 2.60
N CYS A 190 -10.62 5.61 1.44
CA CYS A 190 -9.53 5.53 0.46
C CYS A 190 -9.14 6.91 -0.08
N ALA A 191 -10.11 7.79 -0.32
CA ALA A 191 -9.87 9.17 -0.76
C ALA A 191 -9.14 9.97 0.32
N ASN A 192 -9.54 9.86 1.60
CA ASN A 192 -8.83 10.51 2.69
C ASN A 192 -7.38 9.99 2.82
N THR A 193 -7.19 8.66 2.75
CA THR A 193 -5.85 8.05 2.74
C THR A 193 -5.04 8.50 1.52
N ALA A 194 -5.65 8.61 0.34
CA ALA A 194 -5.02 9.12 -0.87
C ALA A 194 -4.58 10.58 -0.70
N CYS A 195 -5.40 11.45 -0.11
CA CYS A 195 -5.01 12.82 0.22
C CYS A 195 -3.77 12.86 1.13
N SER A 196 -3.77 12.08 2.22
CA SER A 196 -2.62 11.98 3.12
C SER A 196 -1.37 11.48 2.42
N CYS A 197 -1.51 10.50 1.52
CA CYS A 197 -0.42 9.98 0.72
C CYS A 197 0.15 11.04 -0.24
N VAL A 198 -0.71 11.77 -0.94
CA VAL A 198 -0.31 12.82 -1.88
C VAL A 198 0.40 13.96 -1.18
N HIS A 199 -0.08 14.39 -0.02
CA HIS A 199 0.59 15.43 0.77
C HIS A 199 1.97 14.97 1.24
N LEU A 200 2.09 13.72 1.70
CA LEU A 200 3.39 13.16 2.07
C LEU A 200 4.36 13.10 0.89
N LEU A 201 3.90 12.63 -0.28
CA LEU A 201 4.73 12.55 -1.49
C LEU A 201 5.12 13.94 -2.00
N HIS A 202 4.18 14.89 -1.99
CA HIS A 202 4.44 16.26 -2.39
C HIS A 202 5.48 16.92 -1.48
N ASP A 203 5.31 16.84 -0.16
CA ASP A 203 6.26 17.39 0.81
C ASP A 203 7.64 16.76 0.68
N HIS A 204 7.70 15.45 0.39
CA HIS A 204 8.93 14.73 0.14
C HIS A 204 9.64 15.21 -1.13
N HIS A 205 8.92 15.33 -2.25
CA HIS A 205 9.47 15.81 -3.52
C HIS A 205 9.89 17.28 -3.50
N GLN A 206 9.26 18.13 -2.69
CA GLN A 206 9.67 19.52 -2.50
C GLN A 206 11.00 19.64 -1.74
N ARG A 207 11.31 18.68 -0.87
CA ARG A 207 12.51 18.70 -0.03
C ARG A 207 13.66 17.93 -0.64
N SER A 208 13.37 16.83 -1.33
CA SER A 208 14.36 15.90 -1.85
C SER A 208 14.25 15.76 -3.36
N LYS A 209 15.39 15.86 -4.04
CA LYS A 209 15.48 15.61 -5.49
C LYS A 209 15.50 14.12 -5.84
N ILE A 210 15.51 13.23 -4.84
CA ILE A 210 15.63 11.80 -5.08
C ILE A 210 14.27 11.24 -5.50
N GLN A 211 14.18 10.85 -6.76
CA GLN A 211 13.00 10.23 -7.35
C GLN A 211 13.10 8.70 -7.30
N PHE A 212 12.03 8.03 -6.85
CA PHE A 212 11.98 6.59 -6.76
C PHE A 212 10.99 6.00 -7.76
N PRO A 213 11.45 5.27 -8.79
CA PRO A 213 10.54 4.76 -9.82
C PRO A 213 9.48 3.81 -9.23
N HIS A 214 9.81 3.11 -8.14
CA HIS A 214 8.90 2.19 -7.46
C HIS A 214 7.67 2.88 -6.83
N LEU A 215 7.74 4.20 -6.60
CA LEU A 215 6.61 4.97 -6.09
C LEU A 215 5.69 5.51 -7.18
N MET A 216 6.08 5.47 -8.47
CA MET A 216 5.28 6.02 -9.57
C MET A 216 3.85 5.47 -9.67
N PRO A 217 3.57 4.17 -9.40
CA PRO A 217 2.19 3.68 -9.38
C PRO A 217 1.30 4.33 -8.31
N LEU A 218 1.89 4.88 -7.24
CA LEU A 218 1.16 5.40 -6.09
C LEU A 218 0.40 6.70 -6.35
N PRO A 219 1.01 7.79 -6.89
CA PRO A 219 0.27 9.00 -7.26
C PRO A 219 -0.78 8.72 -8.35
N PHE A 220 -0.53 7.77 -9.25
CA PHE A 220 -1.53 7.33 -10.23
C PHE A 220 -2.77 6.71 -9.56
N VAL A 221 -2.57 5.78 -8.63
CA VAL A 221 -3.66 5.17 -7.86
C VAL A 221 -4.39 6.24 -7.03
N CYS A 222 -3.67 7.15 -6.37
CA CYS A 222 -4.28 8.24 -5.61
C CYS A 222 -5.16 9.13 -6.50
N ALA A 223 -4.68 9.52 -7.67
CA ALA A 223 -5.43 10.32 -8.64
C ALA A 223 -6.76 9.64 -9.04
N ILE A 224 -6.76 8.31 -9.24
CA ILE A 224 -7.97 7.55 -9.55
C ILE A 224 -8.99 7.63 -8.40
N PHE A 225 -8.56 7.38 -7.16
CA PHE A 225 -9.47 7.40 -6.00
C PHE A 225 -10.03 8.80 -5.75
N LEU A 226 -9.18 9.83 -5.82
CA LEU A 226 -9.61 11.22 -5.65
C LEU A 226 -10.58 11.65 -6.75
N SER A 227 -10.27 11.33 -8.01
CA SER A 227 -11.16 11.64 -9.14
C SER A 227 -12.50 10.91 -9.03
N THR A 228 -12.49 9.64 -8.62
CA THR A 228 -13.70 8.85 -8.41
C THR A 228 -14.55 9.42 -7.28
N ASN A 229 -13.92 9.82 -6.18
CA ASN A 229 -14.60 10.45 -5.05
C ASN A 229 -15.21 11.80 -5.43
N LEU A 230 -14.47 12.65 -6.14
CA LEU A 230 -14.94 13.93 -6.66
C LEU A 230 -16.13 13.75 -7.61
N TRP A 231 -16.00 12.86 -8.60
CA TRP A 231 -17.07 12.56 -9.54
C TRP A 231 -18.34 12.08 -8.82
N HIS A 232 -18.18 11.16 -7.87
CA HIS A 232 -19.31 10.62 -7.12
C HIS A 232 -20.03 11.68 -6.29
N GLY A 233 -19.28 12.53 -5.57
CA GLY A 233 -19.89 13.59 -4.78
C GLY A 233 -20.53 14.69 -5.64
N MET A 234 -20.03 14.94 -6.85
CA MET A 234 -20.70 15.81 -7.83
C MET A 234 -22.04 15.22 -8.26
N GLN A 235 -22.08 13.92 -8.61
CA GLN A 235 -23.32 13.23 -8.99
C GLN A 235 -24.37 13.27 -7.88
N LEU A 236 -23.94 13.17 -6.63
CA LEU A 236 -24.81 13.13 -5.45
C LEU A 236 -25.06 14.49 -4.82
N LYS A 237 -24.59 15.58 -5.45
CA LYS A 237 -24.73 16.96 -4.97
C LYS A 237 -24.31 17.13 -3.51
N MET A 238 -23.27 16.40 -3.11
CA MET A 238 -22.71 16.52 -1.76
C MET A 238 -22.00 17.86 -1.61
N PRO A 239 -21.99 18.46 -0.40
CA PRO A 239 -21.18 19.64 -0.12
C PRO A 239 -19.69 19.24 -0.09
N LEU A 240 -19.05 19.21 -1.25
CA LEU A 240 -17.62 18.98 -1.41
C LEU A 240 -16.90 20.28 -1.73
N ASN A 241 -15.68 20.43 -1.21
CA ASN A 241 -14.77 21.48 -1.65
C ASN A 241 -14.05 21.00 -2.93
N ALA A 242 -14.72 21.13 -4.07
CA ALA A 242 -14.20 20.69 -5.37
C ALA A 242 -12.82 21.31 -5.69
N THR A 243 -12.57 22.55 -5.29
CA THR A 243 -11.28 23.22 -5.47
C THR A 243 -10.16 22.50 -4.72
N ARG A 244 -10.41 22.08 -3.47
CA ARG A 244 -9.42 21.34 -2.68
C ARG A 244 -9.12 19.98 -3.29
N GLU A 245 -10.16 19.21 -3.63
CA GLU A 245 -9.98 17.88 -4.24
C GLU A 245 -9.24 17.98 -5.57
N MET A 246 -9.56 18.99 -6.39
CA MET A 246 -8.88 19.25 -7.65
C MET A 246 -7.41 19.62 -7.46
N ASN A 247 -7.08 20.41 -6.42
CA ASN A 247 -5.69 20.72 -6.09
C ASN A 247 -4.90 19.46 -5.70
N ASP A 248 -5.52 18.53 -4.97
CA ASP A 248 -4.86 17.28 -4.58
C ASP A 248 -4.70 16.33 -5.78
N ILE A 249 -5.65 16.30 -6.73
CA ILE A 249 -5.49 15.62 -8.02
C ILE A 249 -4.35 16.25 -8.83
N GLN A 250 -4.27 17.59 -8.89
CA GLN A 250 -3.21 18.28 -9.61
C GLN A 250 -1.83 17.94 -9.05
N LYS A 251 -1.67 17.89 -7.72
CA LYS A 251 -0.42 17.45 -7.09
C LYS A 251 -0.03 16.03 -7.54
N CYS A 252 -0.99 15.12 -7.72
CA CYS A 252 -0.69 13.78 -8.24
C CYS A 252 -0.10 13.85 -9.66
N LEU A 253 -0.70 14.68 -10.53
CA LEU A 253 -0.25 14.88 -11.90
C LEU A 253 1.13 15.54 -11.94
N ASP A 254 1.37 16.55 -11.11
CA ASP A 254 2.66 17.22 -11.02
C ASP A 254 3.76 16.23 -10.59
N ILE A 255 3.47 15.37 -9.62
CA ILE A 255 4.40 14.32 -9.19
C ILE A 255 4.63 13.32 -10.32
N LEU A 256 3.58 12.89 -11.04
CA LEU A 256 3.72 11.97 -12.17
C LEU A 256 4.57 12.57 -13.29
N ALA A 257 4.40 13.85 -13.61
CA ALA A 257 5.19 14.57 -14.61
C ALA A 257 6.68 14.55 -14.27
N LEU A 258 7.07 14.65 -12.99
CA LEU A 258 8.47 14.51 -12.57
C LEU A 258 9.09 13.15 -12.94
N TYR A 259 8.27 12.10 -13.07
CA TYR A 259 8.73 10.77 -13.45
C TYR A 259 8.76 10.55 -14.98
N GLU A 260 8.11 11.41 -15.78
CA GLU A 260 8.06 11.27 -17.24
C GLU A 260 9.43 11.49 -17.89
N ASP A 261 10.16 12.53 -17.46
CA ASP A 261 11.49 12.86 -17.99
C ASP A 261 12.48 11.68 -17.87
N ARG A 262 12.37 10.89 -16.81
CA ARG A 262 13.23 9.71 -16.57
C ARG A 262 13.00 8.60 -17.59
N TYR A 263 11.77 8.40 -18.07
CA TYR A 263 11.47 7.31 -19.01
C TYR A 263 11.58 7.76 -20.47
N ALA A 264 11.55 9.07 -20.74
CA ALA A 264 11.83 9.62 -22.07
C ALA A 264 13.27 9.34 -22.53
N GLU A 265 14.23 9.16 -21.61
CA GLU A 265 15.61 8.77 -21.95
C GLU A 265 15.77 7.29 -22.37
N PHE A 266 14.75 6.45 -22.19
CA PHE A 266 14.77 5.02 -22.52
C PHE A 266 13.89 4.62 -23.71
N CYS A 267 13.25 5.60 -24.38
CA CYS A 267 12.48 5.44 -25.61
C CYS A 267 13.20 6.10 -26.78
#